data_AF-A0A0S8A812-F1
#
_entry.id   AF-A0A0S8A812-F1
#
_cell.length_a   1.000
_cell.length_b   1.000
_cell.length_c   1.000
_cell.angle_alpha   90.00
_cell.angle_beta   90.00
_cell.angle_gamma   90.00
#
_symmetry.space_group_name_H-M   'P 1'
#
loop_
_entity.id
_entity.type
_entity.pdbx_description
1 polymer ?
#
loop_
_entity_poly.entity_id
_entity_poly.type
_entity_poly.pdbx_seq_one_letter_code
_entity_poly.pdbx_strand_id
1 'polypeptide(L)'
;MKTPNKNPTAIKIGNRIKQARKMAGFETAAQLNEHLTDWSASRLGNYEAGISTPSPDDIERIAQLTDASPCWITFGIGPIRSSMRDIQAIRHQNLVYLAEQAKQLSKTKALVTALGISKVKLDEHLDNPFMNITDRIARRCEKFLNKPTGWMDEQHVESDPVCAAFPDDMREVMGIYSNLDPEERQRFLRIARAFTGTPTD
;
A
#
# COMPACT_ATOMS: atom_id res chain seq x y z
N MET A 1 17.59 25.65 -23.45
CA MET A 1 16.78 24.44 -23.78
C MET A 1 15.77 24.23 -22.66
N LYS A 2 14.46 24.36 -22.92
CA LYS A 2 13.43 23.94 -21.96
C LYS A 2 13.44 22.41 -21.93
N THR A 3 13.69 21.81 -20.77
CA THR A 3 13.53 20.36 -20.57
C THR A 3 12.13 19.97 -21.04
N PRO A 4 11.97 18.96 -21.92
CA PRO A 4 10.65 18.52 -22.33
C PRO A 4 9.89 18.12 -21.06
N ASN A 5 8.69 18.66 -20.91
CA ASN A 5 7.86 18.44 -19.73
C ASN A 5 7.53 16.94 -19.69
N LYS A 6 8.19 16.20 -18.80
CA LYS A 6 8.05 14.74 -18.68
C LYS A 6 6.60 14.39 -18.38
N ASN A 7 6.11 13.29 -18.95
CA ASN A 7 4.73 12.85 -18.73
C ASN A 7 4.49 12.58 -17.23
N PRO A 8 3.56 13.29 -16.55
CA PRO A 8 3.32 13.12 -15.12
C PRO A 8 2.92 11.69 -14.73
N THR A 9 2.21 10.98 -15.60
CA THR A 9 1.84 9.58 -15.39
C THR A 9 3.06 8.67 -15.46
N ALA A 10 3.94 8.88 -16.44
CA ALA A 10 5.18 8.10 -16.56
C ALA A 10 6.09 8.31 -15.35
N ILE A 11 6.16 9.52 -14.80
CA ILE A 11 6.91 9.81 -13.55
C ILE A 11 6.34 9.01 -12.38
N LYS A 12 5.02 9.00 -12.20
CA LYS A 12 4.37 8.25 -11.10
C LYS A 12 4.60 6.74 -11.22
N ILE A 13 4.46 6.19 -12.42
CA ILE A 13 4.74 4.77 -12.69
C ILE A 13 6.22 4.46 -12.45
N GLY A 14 7.12 5.30 -12.96
CA GLY A 14 8.57 5.15 -12.77
C GLY A 14 9.00 5.15 -11.31
N ASN A 15 8.41 6.03 -10.49
CA ASN A 15 8.65 6.05 -9.05
C ASN A 15 8.22 4.74 -8.38
N ARG A 16 7.07 4.17 -8.78
CA ARG A 16 6.59 2.88 -8.26
C ARG A 16 7.41 1.69 -8.73
N ILE A 17 7.93 1.71 -9.97
CA ILE A 17 8.89 0.71 -10.45
C ILE A 17 10.17 0.74 -9.60
N LYS A 18 10.73 1.93 -9.39
CA LYS A 18 11.92 2.12 -8.55
C LYS A 18 11.71 1.64 -7.13
N GLN A 19 10.51 1.88 -6.60
CA GLN A 19 10.08 1.37 -5.30
C GLN A 19 10.01 -0.16 -5.28
N ALA A 20 9.26 -0.77 -6.20
CA ALA A 20 9.14 -2.23 -6.34
C ALA A 20 10.51 -2.92 -6.46
N ARG A 21 11.42 -2.31 -7.22
CA ARG A 21 12.79 -2.81 -7.37
C ARG A 21 13.54 -2.86 -6.03
N LYS A 22 13.60 -1.74 -5.32
CA LYS A 22 14.29 -1.67 -4.02
C LYS A 22 13.70 -2.64 -3.00
N MET A 23 12.37 -2.77 -3.01
CA MET A 23 11.66 -3.72 -2.16
C MET A 23 12.04 -5.19 -2.41
N ALA A 24 12.47 -5.52 -3.62
CA ALA A 24 12.90 -6.86 -3.98
C ALA A 24 14.40 -7.10 -3.70
N GLY A 25 15.08 -6.16 -3.02
CA GLY A 25 16.49 -6.25 -2.67
C GLY A 25 17.45 -5.77 -3.77
N PHE A 26 16.93 -5.23 -4.87
CA PHE A 26 17.75 -4.66 -5.93
C PHE A 26 18.04 -3.18 -5.66
N GLU A 27 19.23 -2.86 -5.16
CA GLU A 27 19.66 -1.49 -4.84
C GLU A 27 19.82 -0.60 -6.09
N THR A 28 20.21 -1.19 -7.21
CA THR A 28 20.43 -0.49 -8.48
C THR A 28 19.54 -1.03 -9.60
N ALA A 29 19.22 -0.19 -10.59
CA ALA A 29 18.50 -0.62 -11.79
C ALA A 29 19.26 -1.70 -12.56
N ALA A 30 20.60 -1.66 -12.54
CA ALA A 30 21.44 -2.68 -13.17
C ALA A 30 21.16 -4.08 -12.59
N GLN A 31 21.09 -4.21 -11.26
CA GLN A 31 20.82 -5.49 -10.60
C GLN A 31 19.48 -6.10 -10.99
N LEU A 32 18.41 -5.32 -11.09
CA LEU A 32 17.13 -5.84 -11.60
C LEU A 32 17.21 -6.18 -13.11
N ASN A 33 17.95 -5.36 -13.87
CA ASN A 33 18.08 -5.55 -15.31
C ASN A 33 18.87 -6.84 -15.68
N GLU A 34 19.72 -7.36 -14.79
CA GLU A 34 20.36 -8.67 -14.94
C GLU A 34 19.35 -9.82 -15.05
N HIS A 35 18.16 -9.66 -14.46
CA HIS A 35 17.06 -10.63 -14.55
C HIS A 35 16.11 -10.36 -15.74
N LEU A 36 16.31 -9.27 -16.48
CA LEU A 36 15.53 -8.86 -17.65
C LEU A 36 16.38 -9.02 -18.91
N THR A 37 16.69 -10.27 -19.26
CA THR A 37 17.69 -10.64 -20.29
C THR A 37 17.45 -10.07 -21.69
N ASP A 38 16.21 -9.70 -22.02
CA ASP A 38 15.83 -9.16 -23.33
C ASP A 38 15.79 -7.62 -23.36
N TRP A 39 16.18 -6.95 -22.27
CA TRP A 39 16.08 -5.50 -22.14
C TRP A 39 17.42 -4.82 -22.34
N SER A 40 17.40 -3.68 -23.04
CA SER A 40 18.57 -2.80 -23.08
C SER A 40 18.83 -2.21 -21.68
N ALA A 41 20.11 -1.98 -21.36
CA ALA A 41 20.52 -1.42 -20.07
C ALA A 41 19.85 -0.08 -19.72
N SER A 42 19.39 0.68 -20.73
CA SER A 42 18.72 1.97 -20.57
C SER A 42 17.21 1.87 -20.40
N ARG A 43 16.57 0.75 -20.76
CA ARG A 43 15.10 0.63 -20.79
C ARG A 43 14.48 0.80 -19.41
N LEU A 44 14.94 0.02 -18.42
CA LEU A 44 14.46 0.13 -17.04
C LEU A 44 14.77 1.51 -16.44
N GLY A 45 15.96 2.06 -16.71
CA GLY A 45 16.34 3.40 -16.27
C GLY A 45 15.43 4.51 -16.83
N ASN A 46 15.01 4.38 -18.10
CA ASN A 46 14.08 5.32 -18.72
C ASN A 46 12.68 5.24 -18.11
N TYR A 47 12.22 4.04 -17.73
CA TYR A 47 10.97 3.89 -16.98
C TYR A 47 11.08 4.56 -15.61
N GLU A 48 12.10 4.25 -14.81
CA GLU A 48 12.27 4.84 -13.47
C GLU A 48 12.43 6.37 -13.50
N ALA A 49 13.06 6.90 -14.55
CA ALA A 49 13.24 8.33 -14.73
C ALA A 49 11.99 9.07 -15.26
N GLY A 50 10.90 8.33 -15.55
CA GLY A 50 9.67 8.85 -16.16
C GLY A 50 9.87 9.40 -17.57
N ILE A 51 10.87 8.89 -18.30
CA ILE A 51 11.18 9.28 -19.68
C ILE A 51 10.24 8.54 -20.65
N SER A 52 9.97 7.27 -20.37
CA SER A 52 9.06 6.43 -21.17
C SER A 52 7.99 5.78 -20.29
N THR A 53 6.83 5.50 -20.87
CA THR A 53 5.77 4.73 -20.23
C THR A 53 6.00 3.24 -20.53
N PRO A 54 6.04 2.36 -19.52
CA PRO A 54 6.14 0.91 -19.72
C PRO A 54 4.85 0.35 -20.34
N SER A 55 4.99 -0.74 -21.10
CA SER A 55 3.85 -1.52 -21.60
C SER A 55 3.27 -2.40 -20.48
N PRO A 56 2.01 -2.88 -20.61
CA PRO A 56 1.45 -3.85 -19.67
C PRO A 56 2.33 -5.09 -19.47
N ASP A 57 2.86 -5.66 -20.56
CA ASP A 57 3.76 -6.82 -20.52
C ASP A 57 5.05 -6.52 -19.74
N ASP A 58 5.61 -5.31 -19.91
CA ASP A 58 6.79 -4.89 -19.15
C ASP A 58 6.49 -4.74 -17.66
N ILE A 59 5.30 -4.21 -17.33
CA ILE A 59 4.84 -4.12 -15.94
C ILE A 59 4.68 -5.50 -15.33
N GLU A 60 4.10 -6.47 -16.04
CA GLU A 60 3.94 -7.84 -15.53
C GLU A 60 5.29 -8.51 -15.26
N ARG A 61 6.27 -8.34 -16.15
CA ARG A 61 7.63 -8.87 -15.93
C ARG A 61 8.30 -8.24 -14.71
N ILE A 62 8.21 -6.92 -14.56
CA ILE A 62 8.75 -6.22 -13.38
C ILE A 62 8.04 -6.70 -12.11
N ALA A 63 6.71 -6.78 -12.14
CA ALA A 63 5.88 -7.24 -11.03
C ALA A 63 6.29 -8.64 -10.56
N GLN A 64 6.47 -9.57 -11.50
CA GLN A 64 6.86 -10.95 -11.20
C GLN A 64 8.24 -11.04 -10.55
N LEU A 65 9.23 -10.28 -11.04
CA LEU A 65 10.57 -10.25 -10.46
C LEU A 65 10.65 -9.53 -9.11
N THR A 66 9.70 -8.64 -8.83
CA THR A 66 9.70 -7.82 -7.62
C THR A 66 8.66 -8.25 -6.58
N ASP A 67 7.87 -9.29 -6.87
CA ASP A 67 6.66 -9.68 -6.12
C ASP A 67 5.70 -8.49 -5.87
N ALA A 68 5.68 -7.51 -6.77
CA ALA A 68 4.81 -6.35 -6.68
C ALA A 68 3.54 -6.55 -7.53
N SER A 69 2.44 -5.90 -7.14
CA SER A 69 1.20 -5.93 -7.89
C SER A 69 1.31 -5.10 -9.18
N PRO A 70 0.99 -5.67 -10.36
CA PRO A 70 0.94 -4.94 -11.62
C PRO A 70 -0.01 -3.72 -11.56
N CYS A 71 -1.17 -3.89 -10.92
CA CYS A 71 -2.15 -2.83 -10.74
C CYS A 71 -1.61 -1.69 -9.87
N TRP A 72 -0.87 -2.03 -8.81
CA TRP A 72 -0.24 -1.02 -7.97
C TRP A 72 0.86 -0.28 -8.73
N ILE A 73 1.75 -0.97 -9.45
CA ILE A 73 2.80 -0.30 -10.23
C ILE A 73 2.18 0.66 -11.26
N THR A 74 1.14 0.22 -11.95
CA THR A 74 0.52 1.00 -13.04
C THR A 74 -0.31 2.17 -12.51
N PHE A 75 -1.22 1.92 -11.55
CA PHE A 75 -2.23 2.88 -11.14
C PHE A 75 -2.00 3.43 -9.73
N GLY A 76 -1.22 2.76 -8.90
CA GLY A 76 -1.08 3.06 -7.47
C GLY A 76 -2.28 2.59 -6.65
N ILE A 77 -3.04 1.61 -7.18
CA ILE A 77 -4.28 1.11 -6.58
C ILE A 77 -4.09 -0.35 -6.18
N GLY A 78 -4.67 -0.73 -5.06
CA GLY A 78 -4.68 -2.10 -4.56
C GLY A 78 -3.44 -2.48 -3.73
N PRO A 79 -3.26 -3.76 -3.41
CA PRO A 79 -2.14 -4.23 -2.61
C PRO A 79 -0.83 -4.00 -3.34
N ILE A 80 0.22 -3.65 -2.60
CA ILE A 80 1.54 -3.37 -3.18
C ILE A 80 2.23 -4.66 -3.64
N ARG A 81 2.05 -5.75 -2.90
CA ARG A 81 2.62 -7.08 -3.19
C ARG A 81 1.59 -8.01 -3.82
N SER A 82 2.05 -8.93 -4.68
CA SER A 82 1.22 -9.99 -5.26
C SER A 82 0.92 -11.12 -4.26
N SER A 83 1.89 -11.49 -3.43
CA SER A 83 1.67 -12.35 -2.27
C SER A 83 1.07 -11.53 -1.13
N MET A 84 -0.01 -12.01 -0.50
CA MET A 84 -0.76 -11.22 0.48
C MET A 84 0.09 -10.79 1.69
N ARG A 85 0.26 -9.45 1.78
CA ARG A 85 0.22 -8.56 2.96
C ARG A 85 1.33 -8.67 4.02
N ASP A 86 2.45 -7.99 3.73
CA ASP A 86 3.37 -7.47 4.75
C ASP A 86 2.64 -6.43 5.63
N ILE A 87 2.79 -6.55 6.96
CA ILE A 87 2.27 -5.60 7.98
C ILE A 87 2.63 -4.16 7.62
N GLN A 88 3.80 -3.93 7.03
CA GLN A 88 4.24 -2.61 6.59
C GLN A 88 3.32 -2.00 5.53
N ALA A 89 2.86 -2.80 4.56
CA ALA A 89 2.00 -2.31 3.49
C ALA A 89 0.61 -1.93 4.03
N ILE A 90 0.08 -2.72 4.97
CA ILE A 90 -1.18 -2.42 5.67
C ILE A 90 -1.03 -1.12 6.46
N ARG A 91 0.04 -0.99 7.25
CA ARG A 91 0.32 0.23 8.03
C ARG A 91 0.44 1.45 7.14
N HIS A 92 1.05 1.34 5.97
CA HIS A 92 1.18 2.45 5.02
C HIS A 92 -0.18 2.89 4.49
N GLN A 93 -1.01 1.96 4.02
CA GLN A 93 -2.35 2.29 3.54
C GLN A 93 -3.19 2.96 4.62
N ASN A 94 -3.14 2.42 5.84
CA ASN A 94 -3.83 3.01 7.00
C ASN A 94 -3.29 4.40 7.35
N LEU A 95 -1.97 4.64 7.24
CA LEU A 95 -1.36 5.94 7.46
C LEU A 95 -1.76 6.96 6.38
N VAL A 96 -1.82 6.56 5.11
CA VAL A 96 -2.30 7.40 4.00
C VAL A 96 -3.74 7.83 4.24
N TYR A 97 -4.61 6.89 4.57
CA TYR A 97 -6.01 7.17 4.91
C TYR A 97 -6.13 8.16 6.08
N LEU A 98 -5.37 7.94 7.16
CA LEU A 98 -5.32 8.84 8.31
C LEU A 98 -4.83 10.25 7.93
N ALA A 99 -3.79 10.36 7.11
CA ALA A 99 -3.25 11.64 6.70
C ALA A 99 -4.25 12.44 5.85
N GLU A 100 -4.96 11.78 4.93
CA GLU A 100 -6.01 12.43 4.13
C GLU A 100 -7.20 12.86 4.99
N GLN A 101 -7.67 12.04 5.93
CA GLN A 101 -8.71 12.47 6.89
C GLN A 101 -8.26 13.67 7.73
N ALA A 102 -7.04 13.63 8.25
CA ALA A 102 -6.48 14.73 9.03
C ALA A 102 -6.37 16.01 8.20
N LYS A 103 -6.05 15.91 6.91
CA LYS A 103 -6.00 17.04 5.98
C LYS A 103 -7.37 17.62 5.71
N GLN A 104 -8.38 16.79 5.43
CA GLN A 104 -9.77 17.22 5.24
C GLN A 104 -10.32 17.95 6.47
N LEU A 105 -9.96 17.49 7.67
CA LEU A 105 -10.36 18.09 8.94
C LEU A 105 -9.45 19.24 9.40
N SER A 106 -8.46 19.66 8.60
CA SER A 106 -7.45 20.67 8.98
C SER A 106 -6.66 20.34 10.27
N LYS A 107 -6.55 19.05 10.61
CA LYS A 107 -5.86 18.50 11.79
C LYS A 107 -4.44 17.99 11.51
N THR A 108 -3.85 18.28 10.35
CA THR A 108 -2.50 17.79 9.99
C THR A 108 -1.43 18.15 11.03
N LYS A 109 -1.49 19.35 11.62
CA LYS A 109 -0.56 19.74 12.70
C LYS A 109 -0.72 18.86 13.94
N ALA A 110 -1.97 18.61 14.35
CA ALA A 110 -2.27 17.76 15.49
C ALA A 110 -1.82 16.31 15.26
N LEU A 111 -1.98 15.80 14.04
CA LEU A 111 -1.49 14.48 13.64
C LEU A 111 0.03 14.40 13.81
N VAL A 112 0.78 15.32 13.20
CA VAL A 112 2.25 15.34 13.28
C VAL A 112 2.73 15.42 14.73
N THR A 113 2.09 16.24 15.57
CA THR A 113 2.36 16.30 17.01
C THR A 113 2.06 14.99 17.74
N ALA A 114 0.93 14.34 17.45
CA ALA A 114 0.53 13.08 18.08
C ALA A 114 1.46 11.91 17.71
N LEU A 115 1.89 11.86 16.44
CA LEU A 115 2.85 10.87 15.96
C LEU A 115 4.27 11.14 16.48
N GLY A 116 4.57 12.37 16.89
CA GLY A 116 5.89 12.79 17.37
C GLY A 116 6.95 12.70 16.28
N ILE A 117 6.56 13.01 15.04
CA ILE A 117 7.44 13.09 13.87
C ILE A 117 7.34 14.51 13.27
N SER A 118 8.19 14.85 12.30
CA SER A 118 8.05 16.12 11.57
C SER A 118 7.08 15.99 10.40
N LYS A 119 6.58 17.11 9.88
CA LYS A 119 5.74 17.10 8.65
C LYS A 119 6.50 16.48 7.47
N VAL A 120 7.77 16.83 7.32
CA VAL A 120 8.65 16.25 6.28
C VAL A 120 8.74 14.73 6.45
N LYS A 121 8.85 14.24 7.68
CA LYS A 121 8.91 12.80 7.94
C LYS A 121 7.60 12.09 7.64
N LEU A 122 6.46 12.74 7.93
CA LEU A 122 5.15 12.24 7.53
C LEU A 122 5.05 12.14 6.01
N ASP A 123 5.42 13.20 5.29
CA ASP A 123 5.42 13.22 3.82
C ASP A 123 6.35 12.11 3.26
N GLU A 124 7.53 11.89 3.85
CA GLU A 124 8.41 10.76 3.50
C GLU A 124 7.73 9.39 3.65
N HIS A 125 7.00 9.16 4.74
CA HIS A 125 6.26 7.91 4.94
C HIS A 125 5.09 7.76 3.96
N LEU A 126 4.41 8.86 3.61
CA LEU A 126 3.30 8.84 2.66
C LEU A 126 3.79 8.54 1.24
N ASP A 127 4.89 9.17 0.84
CA ASP A 127 5.47 9.01 -0.49
C ASP A 127 6.20 7.67 -0.67
N ASN A 128 6.68 7.08 0.43
CA ASN A 128 7.41 5.82 0.42
C ASN A 128 6.71 4.73 1.27
N PRO A 129 5.93 3.84 0.63
CA PRO A 129 5.24 2.76 1.34
C PRO A 129 6.14 1.79 2.11
N PHE A 130 7.42 1.76 1.77
CA PHE A 130 8.42 0.84 2.34
C PHE A 130 9.19 1.44 3.49
N MET A 131 8.91 2.70 3.80
CA MET A 131 9.50 3.34 4.95
C MET A 131 8.87 2.78 6.23
N ASN A 132 9.63 1.95 6.95
CA ASN A 132 9.16 1.21 8.11
C ASN A 132 8.34 2.08 9.08
N ILE A 133 7.05 1.76 9.20
CA ILE A 133 6.15 2.31 10.20
C ILE A 133 6.30 1.44 11.44
N THR A 134 7.20 1.86 12.31
CA THR A 134 7.47 1.18 13.58
C THR A 134 6.19 1.03 14.42
N ASP A 135 6.17 0.03 15.31
CA ASP A 135 5.08 -0.16 16.27
C ASP A 135 4.76 1.12 17.03
N ARG A 136 5.79 1.89 17.42
CA ARG A 136 5.60 3.17 18.10
C ARG A 136 4.76 4.15 17.28
N ILE A 137 5.00 4.25 15.97
CA ILE A 137 4.23 5.13 15.08
C ILE A 137 2.83 4.54 14.89
N ALA A 138 2.72 3.24 14.64
CA ALA A 138 1.44 2.54 14.47
C ALA A 138 0.51 2.73 15.69
N ARG A 139 0.97 2.45 16.91
CA ARG A 139 0.19 2.64 18.15
C ARG A 139 -0.20 4.10 18.38
N ARG A 140 0.65 5.06 17.97
CA ARG A 140 0.32 6.49 18.04
C ARG A 140 -0.78 6.89 17.04
N CYS A 141 -0.79 6.29 15.85
CA CYS A 141 -1.86 6.47 14.87
C CYS A 141 -3.20 5.95 15.44
N GLU A 142 -3.20 4.75 16.02
CA GLU A 142 -4.40 4.14 16.63
C GLU A 142 -4.96 5.01 17.76
N LYS A 143 -4.08 5.52 18.63
CA LYS A 143 -4.48 6.45 19.69
C LYS A 143 -5.07 7.75 19.15
N PHE A 144 -4.49 8.31 18.08
CA PHE A 144 -5.02 9.51 17.43
C PHE A 144 -6.39 9.28 16.80
N LEU A 145 -6.62 8.09 16.24
CA LEU A 145 -7.89 7.66 15.65
C LEU A 145 -8.91 7.15 16.66
N ASN A 146 -8.53 6.99 17.94
CA ASN A 146 -9.33 6.30 18.95
C ASN A 146 -9.75 4.88 18.53
N LYS A 147 -8.80 4.13 17.94
CA LYS A 147 -8.96 2.74 17.48
C LYS A 147 -8.21 1.77 18.41
N PRO A 148 -8.61 0.48 18.46
CA PRO A 148 -7.95 -0.52 19.30
C PRO A 148 -6.50 -0.79 18.84
N THR A 149 -5.69 -1.30 19.77
CA THR A 149 -4.34 -1.79 19.48
C THR A 149 -4.38 -2.88 18.41
N GLY A 150 -3.58 -2.73 17.36
CA GLY A 150 -3.56 -3.68 16.24
C GLY A 150 -4.37 -3.21 15.04
N TRP A 151 -5.19 -2.15 15.17
CA TRP A 151 -5.94 -1.61 14.03
C TRP A 151 -5.03 -1.22 12.87
N MET A 152 -3.85 -0.63 13.11
CA MET A 152 -2.91 -0.29 12.03
C MET A 152 -2.29 -1.53 11.35
N ASP A 153 -2.36 -2.70 11.97
CA ASP A 153 -1.80 -3.96 11.47
C ASP A 153 -2.83 -4.76 10.65
N GLU A 154 -4.08 -4.29 10.63
CA GLU A 154 -5.20 -4.95 9.96
C GLU A 154 -5.69 -4.12 8.78
N GLN A 155 -6.16 -4.82 7.75
CA GLN A 155 -6.79 -4.19 6.60
C GLN A 155 -8.21 -3.75 6.97
N HIS A 156 -8.57 -2.52 6.60
CA HIS A 156 -9.93 -2.00 6.79
C HIS A 156 -10.55 -1.63 5.46
N VAL A 157 -11.86 -1.87 5.33
CA VAL A 157 -12.65 -1.50 4.15
C VAL A 157 -12.50 -0.02 3.80
N GLU A 158 -12.42 0.83 4.84
CA GLU A 158 -12.29 2.27 4.73
C GLU A 158 -10.95 2.70 4.11
N SER A 159 -9.92 1.87 4.22
CA SER A 159 -8.56 2.13 3.74
C SER A 159 -8.15 1.30 2.52
N ASP A 160 -8.96 0.32 2.08
CA ASP A 160 -8.67 -0.56 0.94
C ASP A 160 -9.44 -0.16 -0.33
N PRO A 161 -8.76 0.28 -1.41
CA PRO A 161 -9.38 0.57 -2.69
C PRO A 161 -10.04 -0.65 -3.35
N VAL A 162 -9.59 -1.88 -3.06
CA VAL A 162 -10.17 -3.12 -3.57
C VAL A 162 -11.54 -3.35 -2.93
N CYS A 163 -11.74 -2.90 -1.69
CA CYS A 163 -13.01 -3.11 -1.02
C CYS A 163 -14.17 -2.32 -1.63
N ALA A 164 -13.90 -1.21 -2.33
CA ALA A 164 -14.92 -0.47 -3.08
C ALA A 164 -15.51 -1.26 -4.26
N ALA A 165 -14.83 -2.30 -4.73
CA ALA A 165 -15.33 -3.18 -5.80
C ALA A 165 -16.25 -4.29 -5.29
N PHE A 166 -16.36 -4.50 -3.97
CA PHE A 166 -17.28 -5.49 -3.41
C PHE A 166 -18.72 -4.95 -3.36
N PRO A 167 -19.73 -5.83 -3.53
CA PRO A 167 -21.13 -5.49 -3.27
C PRO A 167 -21.36 -4.93 -1.87
N ASP A 168 -22.41 -4.11 -1.71
CA ASP A 168 -22.70 -3.34 -0.49
C ASP A 168 -22.82 -4.21 0.76
N ASP A 169 -23.45 -5.37 0.63
CA ASP A 169 -23.61 -6.36 1.71
C ASP A 169 -22.28 -6.95 2.19
N MET A 170 -21.36 -7.25 1.27
CA MET A 170 -20.02 -7.72 1.61
C MET A 170 -19.20 -6.61 2.29
N ARG A 171 -19.34 -5.35 1.84
CA ARG A 171 -18.70 -4.20 2.50
C ARG A 171 -19.23 -4.00 3.92
N GLU A 172 -20.54 -4.18 4.12
CA GLU A 172 -21.17 -4.14 5.44
C GLU A 172 -20.63 -5.27 6.35
N VAL A 173 -20.57 -6.50 5.86
CA VAL A 173 -20.01 -7.65 6.59
C VAL A 173 -18.57 -7.40 7.01
N MET A 174 -17.73 -6.91 6.09
CA MET A 174 -16.34 -6.59 6.39
C MET A 174 -16.24 -5.44 7.39
N GLY A 175 -17.07 -4.40 7.27
CA GLY A 175 -17.12 -3.27 8.20
C GLY A 175 -17.54 -3.67 9.61
N ILE A 176 -18.53 -4.56 9.74
CA ILE A 176 -18.92 -5.15 11.03
C ILE A 176 -17.72 -5.91 11.59
N TYR A 177 -17.15 -6.85 10.84
CA TYR A 177 -16.04 -7.70 11.28
C TYR A 177 -14.82 -6.90 11.75
N SER A 178 -14.43 -5.85 11.02
CA SER A 178 -13.28 -5.00 11.38
C SER A 178 -13.46 -4.27 12.71
N ASN A 179 -14.69 -3.93 13.10
CA ASN A 179 -14.98 -3.20 14.34
C ASN A 179 -15.21 -4.10 15.56
N LEU A 180 -15.38 -5.41 15.36
CA LEU A 180 -15.50 -6.39 16.45
C LEU A 180 -14.17 -6.61 17.17
N ASP A 181 -14.23 -6.96 18.45
CA ASP A 181 -13.06 -7.42 19.19
C ASP A 181 -12.61 -8.84 18.77
N PRO A 182 -11.41 -9.31 19.17
CA PRO A 182 -10.91 -10.62 18.77
C PRO A 182 -11.82 -11.80 19.13
N GLU A 183 -12.52 -11.75 20.27
CA GLU A 183 -13.42 -12.83 20.70
C GLU A 183 -14.71 -12.83 19.86
N GLU A 184 -15.27 -11.65 19.64
CA GLU A 184 -16.46 -11.44 18.83
C GLU A 184 -16.22 -11.80 17.36
N ARG A 185 -15.03 -11.55 16.81
CA ARG A 185 -14.65 -12.01 15.47
C ARG A 185 -14.70 -13.54 15.35
N GLN A 186 -14.22 -14.26 16.36
CA GLN A 186 -14.31 -15.73 16.37
C GLN A 186 -15.75 -16.23 16.48
N ARG A 187 -16.62 -15.50 17.19
CA ARG A 187 -18.06 -15.79 17.22
C ARG A 187 -18.71 -15.53 15.86
N PHE A 188 -18.41 -14.39 15.24
CA PHE A 188 -18.88 -14.03 13.91
C PHE A 188 -18.50 -15.08 12.86
N LEU A 189 -17.24 -15.51 12.84
CA LEU A 189 -16.77 -16.56 11.93
C LEU A 189 -17.43 -17.91 12.19
N ARG A 190 -17.71 -18.28 13.45
CA ARG A 190 -18.44 -19.51 13.79
C ARG A 190 -19.87 -19.48 13.24
N ILE A 191 -20.56 -18.35 13.39
CA ILE A 191 -21.90 -18.15 12.83
C ILE A 191 -21.86 -18.25 11.31
N ALA A 192 -20.92 -17.57 10.65
CA ALA A 192 -20.76 -17.65 9.20
C ALA A 192 -20.49 -19.08 8.71
N ARG A 193 -19.63 -19.84 9.40
CA ARG A 193 -19.35 -21.25 9.10
C ARG A 193 -20.56 -22.17 9.28
N ALA A 194 -21.43 -21.86 10.24
CA ALA A 194 -22.67 -22.61 10.44
C ALA A 194 -23.61 -22.51 9.23
N PHE A 195 -23.61 -21.38 8.52
CA PHE A 195 -24.37 -21.23 7.27
C PHE A 195 -23.75 -21.98 6.08
N THR A 196 -22.43 -22.21 6.08
CA THR A 196 -21.73 -22.91 4.98
C THR A 196 -21.63 -24.42 5.19
N GLY A 197 -22.07 -24.96 6.33
CA GLY A 197 -22.05 -26.40 6.63
C GLY A 197 -20.64 -27.00 6.76
N THR A 198 -19.60 -26.17 6.86
CA THR A 198 -18.23 -26.64 7.07
C THR A 198 -18.04 -27.08 8.52
N PRO A 199 -17.63 -28.32 8.80
CA PRO A 199 -17.41 -28.79 10.16
C PRO A 199 -16.35 -27.93 10.85
N THR A 200 -16.64 -27.52 12.09
CA THR A 200 -15.61 -27.01 13.00
C THR A 200 -14.79 -28.20 13.50
N ASP A 201 -13.55 -28.33 13.02
CA ASP A 201 -12.51 -29.12 13.69
C ASP A 201 -12.08 -28.42 14.99
#